data_AF-A0A673JR63-F1
#
_entry.id   AF-A0A673JR63-F1
#
_cell.length_a   1.000
_cell.length_b   1.000
_cell.length_c   1.000
_cell.angle_alpha   90.00
_cell.angle_beta   90.00
_cell.angle_gamma   90.00
#
_symmetry.space_group_name_H-M   'P 1'
#
loop_
_entity.id
_entity.type
_entity.pdbx_description
1 polymer ?
#
loop_
_entity_poly.entity_id
_entity_poly.type
_entity_poly.pdbx_seq_one_letter_code
_entity_poly.pdbx_strand_id
1 'polypeptide(L)'
;MGYGSHHCIYTKPQYIATKVYLGAFIPSLFRMKTAFFLFVLAENMEKEQQARLYELCYNLYCQIVDTQVDYPANWDKNLALAAERLLRSGGRGHGLDSLLSRSIRHFSHYLQREPTDPQSKAIRSIITHLKKEHEKLRDRQKA
;
A
#
# COMPACT_ATOMS: atom_id res chain seq x y z
N MET A 1 -18.91 -4.88 -16.26
CA MET A 1 -19.65 -4.94 -14.97
C MET A 1 -18.71 -4.60 -13.81
N GLY A 2 -18.87 -3.44 -13.17
CA GLY A 2 -18.54 -3.26 -11.74
C GLY A 2 -17.17 -2.73 -11.27
N TYR A 3 -16.47 -1.84 -11.98
CA TYR A 3 -15.22 -1.20 -11.47
C TYR A 3 -15.44 0.00 -10.52
N GLY A 4 -16.64 0.18 -9.94
CA GLY A 4 -16.98 1.38 -9.16
C GLY A 4 -16.58 1.35 -7.68
N SER A 5 -16.31 0.18 -7.09
CA SER A 5 -16.17 0.06 -5.62
C SER A 5 -14.74 0.28 -5.09
N HIS A 6 -13.73 0.25 -5.97
CA HIS A 6 -12.35 0.45 -5.54
C HIS A 6 -12.10 1.92 -5.20
N HIS A 7 -12.66 2.87 -5.96
CA HIS A 7 -12.37 4.30 -5.85
C HIS A 7 -12.61 4.91 -4.44
N CYS A 8 -13.48 4.31 -3.62
CA CYS A 8 -13.85 4.82 -2.29
C CYS A 8 -12.78 4.61 -1.20
N ILE A 9 -11.79 3.73 -1.41
CA ILE A 9 -10.64 3.60 -0.48
C ILE A 9 -9.67 4.79 -0.66
N TYR A 10 -9.60 5.34 -1.87
CA TYR A 10 -8.51 6.21 -2.32
C TYR A 10 -8.75 7.71 -2.10
N THR A 11 -9.98 8.14 -1.79
CA THR A 11 -10.38 9.57 -1.85
C THR A 11 -10.49 10.29 -0.51
N LYS A 12 -10.24 9.63 0.63
CA LYS A 12 -10.13 10.34 1.91
C LYS A 12 -8.72 10.24 2.46
N PRO A 13 -7.94 11.33 2.48
CA PRO A 13 -6.74 11.36 3.30
C PRO A 13 -7.20 11.12 4.74
N GLN A 14 -6.88 9.95 5.29
CA GLN A 14 -6.75 9.83 6.73
C GLN A 14 -5.55 10.70 7.06
N TYR A 15 -5.84 11.98 7.29
CA TYR A 15 -4.90 12.97 7.76
C TYR A 15 -4.04 12.31 8.81
N ILE A 16 -2.75 12.53 8.65
CA ILE A 16 -1.70 12.08 9.54
C ILE A 16 -2.04 12.70 10.91
N ALA A 17 -2.90 12.06 11.69
CA ALA A 17 -3.17 12.41 13.06
C ALA A 17 -1.99 11.87 13.85
N THR A 18 -0.83 12.48 13.63
CA THR A 18 0.31 12.36 14.53
C THR A 18 -0.18 12.83 15.89
N LYS A 19 -0.33 11.90 16.83
CA LYS A 19 -0.06 12.25 18.23
C LYS A 19 1.29 12.95 18.21
N VAL A 20 1.26 14.23 18.52
CA VAL A 20 2.43 15.08 18.61
C VAL A 20 3.28 14.54 19.75
N TYR A 21 4.22 13.64 19.45
CA TYR A 21 5.36 13.45 20.33
C TYR A 21 6.19 14.71 20.19
N LEU A 22 6.10 15.56 21.22
CA LEU A 22 6.82 16.81 21.33
C LEU A 22 8.31 16.61 20.99
N GLY A 23 8.84 17.44 20.09
CA GLY A 23 10.24 17.84 20.13
C GLY A 23 11.26 17.15 19.21
N ALA A 24 10.89 16.18 18.37
CA ALA A 24 11.84 15.56 17.43
C ALA A 24 11.41 15.77 15.97
N PHE A 25 12.27 16.37 15.15
CA PHE A 25 12.20 16.23 13.70
C PHE A 25 12.44 14.76 13.38
N ILE A 26 11.38 13.95 13.30
CA ILE A 26 11.51 12.51 13.05
C ILE A 26 11.76 12.32 11.55
N PRO A 27 12.98 11.93 11.11
CA PRO A 27 13.30 11.84 9.67
C PRO A 27 12.38 10.86 8.92
N SER A 28 11.85 9.86 9.62
CA SER A 28 10.88 8.92 9.06
C SER A 28 9.53 9.55 8.72
N LEU A 29 9.07 10.55 9.47
CA LEU A 29 7.81 11.24 9.18
C LEU A 29 7.94 12.06 7.89
N PHE A 30 9.09 12.73 7.71
CA PHE A 30 9.40 13.43 6.47
C PHE A 30 9.44 12.45 5.29
N ARG A 31 10.19 11.34 5.42
CA ARG A 31 10.26 10.30 4.38
C ARG A 31 8.89 9.68 4.07
N MET A 32 8.04 9.49 5.08
CA MET A 32 6.67 8.98 4.92
C MET A 32 5.81 9.96 4.13
N LYS A 33 5.90 11.26 4.41
CA LYS A 33 5.21 12.30 3.62
C LYS A 33 5.72 12.34 2.19
N THR A 34 7.03 12.19 1.97
CA THR A 34 7.61 12.08 0.62
C THR A 34 7.06 10.86 -0.13
N ALA A 35 6.99 9.69 0.52
CA ALA A 35 6.44 8.49 -0.09
C ALA A 35 4.95 8.67 -0.46
N PHE A 36 4.16 9.29 0.43
CA PHE A 36 2.77 9.63 0.15
C PHE A 36 2.63 10.61 -1.02
N PHE A 37 3.46 11.66 -1.07
CA PHE A 37 3.45 12.60 -2.19
C PHE A 37 3.75 11.92 -3.52
N LEU A 38 4.74 11.03 -3.58
CA LEU A 38 5.06 10.26 -4.79
C LEU A 38 3.92 9.35 -5.21
N PHE A 39 3.22 8.72 -4.25
CA PHE A 39 2.04 7.91 -4.52
C PHE A 39 0.91 8.74 -5.14
N VAL A 40 0.59 9.90 -4.55
CA VAL A 40 -0.43 10.82 -5.09
C VAL A 40 -0.01 11.34 -6.47
N LEU A 41 1.27 11.64 -6.67
CA LEU A 41 1.79 12.04 -7.97
C LEU A 41 1.59 10.92 -9.01
N ALA A 42 1.85 9.67 -8.64
CA ALA A 42 1.67 8.50 -9.53
C ALA A 42 0.20 8.32 -9.97
N GLU A 43 -0.76 8.56 -9.08
CA GLU A 43 -2.20 8.47 -9.42
C GLU A 43 -2.61 9.51 -10.49
N ASN A 44 -1.84 10.58 -10.68
CA ASN A 44 -2.10 11.65 -11.65
C ASN A 44 -1.24 11.58 -12.92
N MET A 45 -0.43 10.52 -13.10
CA MET A 45 0.52 10.40 -14.21
C MET A 45 0.08 9.38 -15.26
N GLU A 46 0.61 9.51 -16.48
CA GLU A 46 0.44 8.52 -17.55
C GLU A 46 1.23 7.23 -17.27
N LYS A 47 0.85 6.13 -17.94
CA LYS A 47 1.15 4.75 -17.52
C LYS A 47 2.64 4.44 -17.28
N GLU A 48 3.55 4.96 -18.10
CA GLU A 48 4.97 4.62 -17.96
C GLU A 48 5.62 5.33 -16.77
N GLN A 49 5.35 6.62 -16.61
CA GLN A 49 5.83 7.44 -15.49
C GLN A 49 5.18 6.99 -14.18
N GLN A 50 3.91 6.56 -14.24
CA GLN A 50 3.16 6.04 -13.10
C GLN A 50 3.82 4.80 -12.47
N ALA A 51 4.25 3.83 -13.28
CA ALA A 51 4.88 2.61 -12.75
C ALA A 51 6.18 2.92 -11.98
N ARG A 52 7.01 3.82 -12.50
CA ARG A 52 8.26 4.24 -11.84
C ARG A 52 7.98 4.97 -10.52
N LEU A 53 6.96 5.80 -10.47
CA LEU A 53 6.59 6.52 -9.25
C LEU A 53 6.01 5.58 -8.18
N TYR A 54 5.20 4.58 -8.57
CA TYR A 54 4.75 3.55 -7.65
C TYR A 54 5.91 2.73 -7.09
N GLU A 55 6.89 2.39 -7.91
CA GLU A 55 8.10 1.70 -7.47
C GLU A 55 8.90 2.53 -6.45
N LEU A 56 9.15 3.81 -6.74
CA LEU A 56 9.84 4.71 -5.83
C LEU A 56 9.11 4.87 -4.49
N CYS A 57 7.79 5.07 -4.52
CA CYS A 57 7.01 5.21 -3.29
C CYS A 57 6.98 3.90 -2.48
N TYR A 58 6.85 2.74 -3.15
CA TYR A 58 6.85 1.43 -2.52
C TYR A 58 8.17 1.14 -1.82
N ASN A 59 9.29 1.41 -2.49
CA ASN A 59 10.63 1.24 -1.93
C ASN A 59 10.84 2.13 -0.70
N LEU A 60 10.41 3.41 -0.75
CA LEU A 60 10.46 4.29 0.40
C LEU A 60 9.60 3.79 1.56
N TYR A 61 8.37 3.33 1.30
CA TYR A 61 7.52 2.76 2.35
C TYR A 61 8.18 1.54 2.99
N CYS A 62 8.76 0.63 2.21
CA CYS A 62 9.49 -0.52 2.75
C CYS A 62 10.64 -0.07 3.65
N GLN A 63 11.48 0.87 3.20
CA GLN A 63 12.59 1.38 4.00
C GLN A 63 12.16 2.10 5.28
N ILE A 64 10.91 2.56 5.39
CA ILE A 64 10.41 3.23 6.60
C ILE A 64 9.77 2.19 7.53
N VAL A 65 8.83 1.42 7.00
CA VAL A 65 8.03 0.43 7.74
C VAL A 65 8.90 -0.73 8.22
N ASP A 66 9.81 -1.25 7.39
CA ASP A 66 10.65 -2.40 7.77
C ASP A 66 11.72 -2.01 8.82
N THR A 67 12.00 -0.72 8.99
CA THR A 67 13.01 -0.22 9.96
C THR A 67 12.44 0.21 11.30
N GLN A 68 11.10 0.29 11.43
CA GLN A 68 10.46 0.79 12.63
C GLN A 68 9.64 -0.28 13.33
N VAL A 69 9.81 -0.37 14.64
CA VAL A 69 9.14 -1.37 15.49
C VAL A 69 7.74 -0.90 15.90
N ASP A 70 7.59 0.40 16.16
CA ASP A 70 6.30 1.03 16.49
C ASP A 70 6.01 2.16 15.51
N TYR A 71 4.94 2.02 14.73
CA TYR A 71 4.54 3.00 13.73
C TYR A 71 3.01 3.04 13.58
N PRO A 72 2.42 4.18 13.16
CA PRO A 72 0.97 4.31 13.00
C PRO A 72 0.34 3.30 12.02
N ALA A 73 -0.88 2.84 12.30
CA ALA A 73 -1.57 1.82 11.49
C ALA A 73 -1.73 2.23 10.01
N ASN A 74 -1.96 3.51 9.73
CA ASN A 74 -2.10 4.00 8.36
C ASN A 74 -0.84 3.78 7.50
N TRP A 75 0.34 3.55 8.07
CA TRP A 75 1.55 3.22 7.31
C TRP A 75 1.46 1.83 6.69
N ASP A 76 0.86 0.86 7.39
CA ASP A 76 0.57 -0.46 6.83
C ASP A 76 -0.35 -0.33 5.60
N LYS A 77 -1.42 0.45 5.74
CA LYS A 77 -2.37 0.71 4.65
C LYS A 77 -1.68 1.35 3.44
N ASN A 78 -0.84 2.35 3.67
CA ASN A 78 -0.11 3.06 2.60
C ASN A 78 0.85 2.12 1.86
N LEU A 79 1.62 1.32 2.60
CA LEU A 79 2.52 0.33 2.00
C LEU A 79 1.75 -0.73 1.21
N ALA A 80 0.62 -1.21 1.75
CA ALA A 80 -0.21 -2.21 1.08
C ALA A 80 -0.81 -1.69 -0.24
N LEU A 81 -1.25 -0.42 -0.27
CA LEU A 81 -1.74 0.26 -1.46
C LEU A 81 -0.63 0.46 -2.51
N ALA A 82 0.56 0.89 -2.09
CA ALA A 82 1.70 1.05 -2.99
C ALA A 82 2.09 -0.28 -3.65
N ALA A 83 2.14 -1.37 -2.88
CA ALA A 83 2.40 -2.71 -3.40
C ALA A 83 1.32 -3.18 -4.40
N GLU A 84 0.04 -2.91 -4.10
CA GLU A 84 -1.08 -3.25 -4.97
C GLU A 84 -1.05 -2.47 -6.30
N ARG A 85 -0.71 -1.17 -6.23
CA ARG A 85 -0.60 -0.32 -7.42
C ARG A 85 0.57 -0.70 -8.29
N LEU A 86 1.70 -0.99 -7.70
CA LEU A 86 2.88 -1.47 -8.41
C LEU A 86 2.63 -2.81 -9.11
N LEU A 87 1.87 -3.71 -8.46
CA LEU A 87 1.42 -4.97 -9.07
C LEU A 87 0.58 -4.70 -10.33
N ARG A 88 -0.39 -3.77 -10.25
CA ARG A 88 -1.26 -3.42 -11.39
C ARG A 88 -0.54 -2.69 -12.51
N SER A 89 0.47 -1.90 -12.20
CA SER A 89 1.25 -1.15 -13.21
C SER A 89 2.30 -2.02 -13.93
N GLY A 90 2.41 -3.32 -13.58
CA GLY A 90 3.39 -4.22 -14.19
C GLY A 90 4.83 -3.95 -13.72
N GLY A 91 5.01 -3.68 -12.42
CA GLY A 91 6.29 -3.34 -11.80
C GLY A 91 7.45 -4.21 -12.28
N ARG A 92 8.39 -3.60 -13.03
CA ARG A 92 9.55 -4.28 -13.61
C ARG A 92 10.66 -4.34 -12.55
N GLY A 93 10.84 -5.48 -11.90
CA GLY A 93 11.94 -5.68 -10.95
C GLY A 93 11.54 -6.24 -9.59
N HIS A 94 10.24 -6.18 -9.25
CA HIS A 94 9.71 -6.83 -8.05
C HIS A 94 8.99 -8.13 -8.41
N GLY A 95 9.23 -9.19 -7.65
CA GLY A 95 8.53 -10.46 -7.83
C GLY A 95 7.04 -10.32 -7.53
N LEU A 96 6.18 -10.77 -8.45
CA LEU A 96 4.72 -10.71 -8.30
C LEU A 96 4.26 -11.34 -6.98
N ASP A 97 4.84 -12.48 -6.63
CA ASP A 97 4.57 -13.20 -5.38
C ASP A 97 4.87 -12.36 -4.14
N SER A 98 6.03 -11.68 -4.12
CA SER A 98 6.43 -10.78 -3.03
C SER A 98 5.49 -9.60 -2.90
N LEU A 99 5.05 -8.99 -4.01
CA LEU A 99 4.12 -7.85 -3.97
C LEU A 99 2.74 -8.27 -3.45
N LEU A 100 2.23 -9.42 -3.93
CA LEU A 100 0.96 -9.99 -3.47
C LEU A 100 1.01 -10.30 -1.98
N SER A 101 2.02 -11.04 -1.54
CA SER A 101 2.21 -11.41 -0.13
C SER A 101 2.34 -10.17 0.77
N ARG A 102 3.12 -9.17 0.36
CA ARG A 102 3.32 -7.95 1.15
C ARG A 102 2.04 -7.11 1.22
N SER A 103 1.31 -6.95 0.11
CA SER A 103 0.03 -6.22 0.11
C SER A 103 -1.01 -6.90 1.01
N ILE A 104 -1.15 -8.23 0.92
CA ILE A 104 -2.05 -9.03 1.77
C ILE A 104 -1.68 -8.86 3.25
N ARG A 105 -0.39 -8.99 3.58
CA ARG A 105 0.12 -8.89 4.96
C ARG A 105 -0.24 -7.55 5.58
N HIS A 106 0.12 -6.45 4.93
CA HIS A 106 -0.06 -5.12 5.51
C HIS A 106 -1.54 -4.67 5.53
N PHE A 107 -2.35 -5.03 4.54
CA PHE A 107 -3.80 -4.80 4.64
C PHE A 107 -4.44 -5.59 5.79
N SER A 108 -4.03 -6.85 5.99
CA SER A 108 -4.55 -7.67 7.09
C SER A 108 -4.15 -7.09 8.45
N HIS A 109 -2.88 -6.68 8.59
CA HIS A 109 -2.37 -6.04 9.81
C HIS A 109 -3.08 -4.71 10.10
N TYR A 110 -3.31 -3.89 9.08
CA TYR A 110 -4.10 -2.67 9.21
C TYR A 110 -5.51 -2.93 9.74
N LEU A 111 -6.22 -3.93 9.21
CA LEU A 111 -7.57 -4.27 9.67
C LEU A 111 -7.62 -4.84 11.09
N GLN A 112 -6.54 -5.45 11.57
CA GLN A 112 -6.43 -5.89 12.97
C GLN A 112 -6.32 -4.70 13.91
N ARG A 113 -5.60 -3.65 13.49
CA ARG A 113 -5.36 -2.43 14.28
C ARG A 113 -6.51 -1.43 14.21
N GLU A 114 -7.19 -1.36 13.07
CA GLU A 114 -8.29 -0.43 12.78
C GLU A 114 -9.57 -1.19 12.34
N PRO A 115 -10.15 -2.05 13.19
CA PRO A 115 -11.26 -2.93 12.81
C PRO A 115 -12.57 -2.19 12.49
N THR A 116 -12.73 -0.97 13.03
CA THR A 116 -13.91 -0.12 12.85
C THR A 116 -13.77 0.85 11.69
N ASP A 117 -12.69 0.76 10.89
CA ASP A 117 -12.49 1.65 9.75
C ASP A 117 -13.66 1.51 8.75
N PRO A 118 -14.30 2.62 8.31
CA PRO A 118 -15.41 2.57 7.36
C PRO A 118 -15.06 1.88 6.02
N GLN A 119 -13.80 1.91 5.62
CA GLN A 119 -13.26 1.29 4.41
C GLN A 119 -12.91 -0.19 4.62
N SER A 120 -13.08 -0.74 5.84
CA SER A 120 -12.73 -2.13 6.17
C SER A 120 -13.33 -3.15 5.20
N LYS A 121 -14.60 -2.97 4.79
CA LYS A 121 -15.26 -3.87 3.83
C LYS A 121 -14.55 -3.88 2.48
N ALA A 122 -14.16 -2.71 2.00
CA ALA A 122 -13.48 -2.55 0.73
C ALA A 122 -12.05 -3.13 0.80
N ILE A 123 -11.33 -2.93 1.91
CA ILE A 123 -10.01 -3.52 2.14
C ILE A 123 -10.09 -5.06 2.20
N ARG A 124 -11.09 -5.63 2.88
CA ARG A 124 -11.31 -7.09 2.88
C ARG A 124 -11.55 -7.62 1.47
N SER A 125 -12.29 -6.89 0.63
CA SER A 125 -12.49 -7.27 -0.77
C SER A 125 -11.18 -7.29 -1.57
N ILE A 126 -10.30 -6.30 -1.34
CA ILE A 126 -8.97 -6.28 -1.97
C ILE A 126 -8.14 -7.48 -1.51
N ILE A 127 -8.08 -7.78 -0.21
CA ILE A 127 -7.36 -8.94 0.32
C ILE A 127 -7.83 -10.24 -0.34
N THR A 128 -9.16 -10.44 -0.44
CA THR A 128 -9.73 -11.63 -1.10
C THR A 128 -9.29 -11.72 -2.56
N HIS A 129 -9.30 -10.61 -3.29
CA HIS A 129 -8.84 -10.58 -4.67
C HIS A 129 -7.35 -10.93 -4.79
N LEU A 130 -6.49 -10.31 -3.97
CA LEU A 130 -5.05 -10.56 -3.98
C LEU A 130 -4.72 -12.03 -3.62
N LYS A 131 -5.43 -12.62 -2.65
CA LYS A 131 -5.25 -14.04 -2.30
C LYS A 131 -5.59 -14.95 -3.49
N LYS A 132 -6.63 -14.62 -4.26
CA LYS A 132 -7.00 -15.37 -5.47
C LYS A 132 -5.93 -15.27 -6.55
N GLU A 133 -5.36 -14.08 -6.77
CA GLU A 133 -4.27 -13.90 -7.73
C GLU A 133 -2.99 -14.61 -7.28
N HIS A 134 -2.70 -14.62 -5.98
CA HIS A 134 -1.60 -15.36 -5.39
C HIS A 134 -1.73 -16.88 -5.60
N GLU A 135 -2.93 -17.44 -5.42
CA GLU A 135 -3.15 -18.87 -5.71
C GLU A 135 -2.89 -19.20 -7.19
N LYS A 136 -3.48 -18.41 -8.10
CA LYS A 136 -3.28 -18.62 -9.54
C LYS A 136 -1.81 -18.54 -9.95
N LEU A 137 -1.02 -17.66 -9.31
CA LEU A 137 0.41 -17.57 -9.57
C LEU A 137 1.13 -18.85 -9.16
N ARG A 138 0.79 -19.42 -8.00
CA ARG A 138 1.36 -20.69 -7.53
C ARG A 138 0.99 -21.86 -8.43
N ASP A 139 -0.25 -21.93 -8.90
CA ASP A 139 -0.69 -22.99 -9.80
C ASP A 139 0.08 -22.94 -11.13
N ARG A 140 0.32 -21.73 -11.67
CA ARG A 140 1.12 -21.55 -12.89
C ARG A 140 2.60 -21.91 -12.72
N GLN A 141 3.13 -21.83 -11.50
CA GLN A 141 4.53 -22.20 -11.21
C GLN A 141 4.70 -23.71 -10.98
N LYS A 142 3.61 -24.43 -10.71
CA LYS A 142 3.60 -25.89 -10.51
C LYS A 142 3.31 -26.68 -11.80
N ALA A 143 2.72 -26.02 -12.80
CA ALA A 143 2.45 -26.56 -14.13
C ALA A 143 3.66 -26.40 -15.05
#